data_AF-A0A520QZ07-F1
#
_entry.id   AF-A0A520QZ07-F1
#
_cell.length_a   1.000
_cell.length_b   1.000
_cell.length_c   1.000
_cell.angle_alpha   90.00
_cell.angle_beta   90.00
_cell.angle_gamma   90.00
#
_symmetry.space_group_name_H-M   'P 1'
#
loop_
_entity.id
_entity.type
_entity.pdbx_description
1 polymer ?
#
loop_
_entity_poly.entity_id
_entity_poly.type
_entity_poly.pdbx_seq_one_letter_code
_entity_poly.pdbx_strand_id
1 'polypeptide(L)' 'MIKVAILDDYQNVSQEFLNLKKLSGKYEFTIFSHHFSNEEETIEQLKDFEA' A
#
# COMPACT_ATOMS: atom_id res chain seq x y z
N MET A 1 6.10 -4.22 13.02
CA MET A 1 6.12 -3.32 11.87
C MET A 1 4.68 -3.03 11.52
N ILE A 2 4.35 -1.79 11.17
CA ILE A 2 3.01 -1.39 10.74
C ILE A 2 2.91 -1.72 9.25
N LYS A 3 1.91 -2.52 8.86
CA LYS A 3 1.56 -2.80 7.47
C LYS A 3 0.81 -1.61 6.91
N VAL A 4 1.34 -1.05 5.82
CA VAL A 4 0.81 0.14 5.15
C VAL A 4 0.45 -0.20 3.71
N ALA A 5 -0.78 0.07 3.33
CA ALA A 5 -1.24 -0.08 1.95
C ALA A 5 -1.12 1.26 1.21
N ILE A 6 -0.45 1.27 0.07
CA ILE A 6 -0.43 2.42 -0.85
C ILE A 6 -1.37 2.06 -2.01
N LEU A 7 -2.51 2.75 -2.07
CA LEU A 7 -3.54 2.52 -3.08
C LEU A 7 -3.34 3.42 -4.30
N ASP A 8 -3.87 2.97 -5.45
CA ASP A 8 -3.93 3.74 -6.69
C ASP A 8 -2.57 4.25 -7.22
N ASP A 9 -1.47 3.56 -6.91
CA ASP A 9 -0.14 3.94 -7.40
C ASP A 9 0.17 3.27 -8.76
N TYR A 10 -0.58 3.66 -9.78
CA TYR A 10 -0.47 3.10 -11.13
C TYR A 10 0.88 3.35 -11.81
N GLN A 11 1.64 4.36 -11.35
CA GLN A 11 2.86 4.84 -12.02
C GLN A 11 4.11 4.71 -11.15
N ASN A 12 4.04 4.00 -10.01
CA ASN A 12 5.13 3.86 -9.05
C ASN A 12 5.63 5.21 -8.49
N VAL A 13 4.75 6.23 -8.44
CA VAL A 13 5.07 7.55 -7.89
C VAL A 13 5.50 7.43 -6.44
N SER A 14 4.90 6.54 -5.67
CA SER A 14 5.29 6.36 -4.27
C SER A 14 6.75 5.91 -4.13
N GLN A 15 7.27 5.11 -5.07
CA GLN A 15 8.66 4.64 -5.04
C GLN A 15 9.67 5.75 -5.39
N GLU A 16 9.27 6.70 -6.23
CA GLU A 16 10.12 7.83 -6.65
C GLU A 16 10.15 8.94 -5.58
N PHE A 17 9.03 9.19 -4.90
CA PHE A 17 8.88 10.33 -3.99
C PHE A 17 8.98 9.95 -2.51
N LEU A 18 8.73 8.69 -2.14
CA LEU A 18 8.91 8.22 -0.76
C LEU A 18 10.23 7.46 -0.63
N ASN A 19 10.95 7.74 0.45
CA ASN A 19 12.13 6.96 0.80
C ASN A 19 11.72 5.67 1.55
N LEU A 20 11.03 4.76 0.84
CA LEU A 20 10.49 3.51 1.39
C LEU A 20 11.56 2.68 2.11
N LYS A 21 12.79 2.68 1.56
CA LYS A 21 13.95 2.01 2.16
C LYS A 21 14.33 2.58 3.54
N LYS A 22 14.23 3.89 3.75
CA LYS A 22 14.46 4.51 5.06
C LYS A 22 13.34 4.16 6.06
N LEU A 23 12.13 3.92 5.55
CA LEU A 23 10.93 3.64 6.33
C LEU A 23 10.75 2.15 6.64
N SER A 24 11.46 1.25 5.95
CA SER A 24 11.34 -0.21 6.08
C SER A 24 11.72 -0.77 7.44
N GLY A 25 12.32 0.01 8.34
CA GLY A 25 12.57 -0.39 9.73
C GLY A 25 11.34 -0.24 10.65
N LYS A 26 10.30 0.46 10.19
CA LYS A 26 9.07 0.73 10.95
C LYS A 26 7.83 0.21 10.24
N TYR A 27 7.83 0.29 8.91
CA TYR A 27 6.68 0.02 8.07
C TYR A 27 6.97 -1.11 7.08
N GLU A 28 5.96 -1.91 6.81
CA GLU A 28 5.91 -2.89 5.73
C GLU A 28 4.93 -2.35 4.68
N PHE A 29 5.42 -2.01 3.49
CA PHE A 29 4.58 -1.41 2.46
C PHE A 29 4.13 -2.44 1.43
N THR A 30 2.84 -2.40 1.09
CA THR A 30 2.28 -3.07 -0.10
C THR A 30 1.70 -2.02 -1.02
N ILE A 31 2.10 -2.04 -2.30
CA ILE A 31 1.65 -1.08 -3.30
C ILE A 31 0.62 -1.75 -4.21
N PHE A 32 -0.57 -1.16 -4.28
CA PHE A 32 -1.65 -1.57 -5.17
C PHE A 32 -1.69 -0.62 -6.37
N SER A 33 -1.23 -1.10 -7.53
CA SER A 33 -1.20 -0.36 -8.79
C SER A 33 -2.38 -0.71 -9.71
N HIS A 34 -3.50 -1.12 -9.12
CA HIS A 34 -4.75 -1.47 -9.80
C HIS A 34 -5.94 -0.98 -8.97
N HIS A 35 -7.07 -0.73 -9.62
CA HIS A 35 -8.32 -0.45 -8.91
C HIS A 35 -8.89 -1.76 -8.36
N PHE A 36 -9.56 -1.70 -7.22
CA PHE A 36 -10.41 -2.81 -6.77
C PHE A 36 -11.67 -2.88 -7.62
N SER A 37 -12.23 -4.08 -7.78
CA SER A 37 -13.42 -4.32 -8.60
C SER A 37 -14.70 -3.91 -7.88
N ASN A 38 -14.73 -4.04 -6.55
CA ASN A 38 -15.87 -3.69 -5.70
C ASN A 38 -15.46 -3.52 -4.22
N GLU A 39 -16.43 -3.14 -3.39
CA GLU A 39 -16.25 -2.91 -1.96
C GLU A 39 -15.85 -4.16 -1.19
N GLU A 40 -16.47 -5.32 -1.46
CA GLU A 40 -16.15 -6.58 -0.77
C GLU A 40 -14.69 -7.01 -1.00
N GLU A 41 -14.22 -6.92 -2.25
CA GLU A 41 -12.82 -7.16 -2.58
C GLU A 41 -11.90 -6.17 -1.85
N THR A 42 -12.27 -4.90 -1.83
CA THR A 42 -11.48 -3.85 -1.14
C THR A 42 -11.34 -4.18 0.35
N ILE A 43 -12.43 -4.56 1.02
CA ILE A 43 -12.42 -4.93 2.44
C ILE A 43 -11.50 -6.14 2.67
N GLU A 44 -11.65 -7.19 1.86
CA GLU A 44 -10.87 -8.42 2.04
C GLU A 44 -9.37 -8.21 1.79
N GLN A 45 -9.02 -7.39 0.79
CA GLN A 45 -7.62 -7.07 0.46
C GLN A 45 -6.96 -6.17 1.52
N LEU A 46 -7.73 -5.29 2.17
CA LEU A 46 -7.18 -4.27 3.07
C LEU A 46 -7.30 -4.60 4.56
N LYS A 47 -8.03 -5.65 4.95
CA LYS A 47 -8.35 -5.98 6.36
C LYS A 47 -7.15 -6.13 7.29
N ASP A 48 -6.00 -6.51 6.76
CA ASP A 48 -4.79 -6.79 7.54
C ASP A 48 -3.81 -5.61 7.60
N PHE A 49 -4.16 -4.46 7.00
CA PHE A 49 -3.35 -3.24 7.03
C PHE A 49 -3.80 -2.32 8.15
N GLU A 50 -2.86 -1.68 8.84
CA GLU A 50 -3.17 -0.73 9.91
C GLU A 50 -3.18 0.73 9.44
N ALA A 51 -2.67 1.02 8.23
CA ALA A 51 -2.66 2.35 7.61
C ALA A 51 -2.72 2.31 6.08
#